data_AF-A0A536UE64-F1
#
_entry.id   AF-A0A536UE64-F1
#
_cell.length_a   1.000
_cell.length_b   1.000
_cell.length_c   1.000
_cell.angle_alpha   90.00
_cell.angle_beta   90.00
_cell.angle_gamma   90.00
#
_symmetry.space_group_name_H-M   'P 1'
#
loop_
_entity.id
_entity.type
_entity.pdbx_description
1 polymer ?
#
loop_
_entity_poly.entity_id
_entity_poly.type
_entity_poly.pdbx_seq_one_letter_code
_entity_poly.pdbx_strand_id
1 'polypeptide(L)' 'NFVILKDDKNYAAPYNLTPVVRKEILDKNPKIADALNALAAKLNDENIAKLNASVDVDKKTVEEVAEGFLKANGLI' A
#
# COMPACT_ATOMS: atom_id res chain seq x y z
N ASN A 1 -10.83 -21.69 -6.86
CA ASN A 1 -9.42 -21.77 -6.44
C ASN A 1 -8.61 -21.07 -7.51
N PHE A 2 -8.08 -19.88 -7.23
CA PHE A 2 -7.35 -19.05 -8.20
C PHE A 2 -5.87 -19.00 -7.84
N VAL A 3 -5.01 -18.86 -8.85
CA VAL A 3 -3.57 -18.68 -8.68
C VAL A 3 -3.14 -17.46 -9.49
N ILE A 4 -2.31 -16.62 -8.89
CA ILE A 4 -1.71 -15.46 -9.58
C ILE A 4 -0.55 -15.95 -10.42
N LEU A 5 -0.57 -15.64 -11.72
CA LEU A 5 0.53 -15.93 -12.63
C LEU A 5 1.51 -14.76 -12.63
N LYS A 6 2.80 -15.06 -12.65
CA LYS A 6 3.86 -14.07 -12.82
C LYS A 6 3.92 -13.64 -14.28
N ASP A 7 3.93 -12.33 -14.54
CA ASP A 7 4.33 -11.79 -15.84
C ASP A 7 5.86 -11.87 -15.96
N ASP A 8 6.35 -13.03 -16.40
CA ASP A 8 7.77 -13.35 -16.50
C ASP A 8 8.47 -12.68 -17.68
N LYS A 9 7.70 -12.17 -18.65
CA LYS A 9 8.21 -11.48 -19.85
C LYS A 9 8.10 -9.96 -19.76
N ASN A 10 7.63 -9.43 -18.63
CA ASN A 10 7.41 -8.00 -18.41
C ASN A 10 6.62 -7.36 -19.55
N TYR A 11 5.57 -8.04 -20.01
CA TYR A 11 4.72 -7.54 -21.08
C TYR A 11 3.90 -6.33 -20.61
N ALA A 12 3.41 -6.38 -19.37
CA ALA A 12 2.71 -5.26 -18.76
C ALA A 12 3.70 -4.19 -18.26
N ALA A 13 3.32 -2.93 -18.40
CA ALA A 13 4.06 -1.84 -17.79
C ALA A 13 3.98 -1.95 -16.25
N PRO A 14 5.09 -1.73 -15.52
CA PRO A 14 5.06 -1.77 -14.07
C PRO A 14 4.22 -0.61 -13.51
N TYR A 15 3.30 -0.94 -12.61
CA TYR A 15 2.44 0.02 -11.91
C TYR A 15 2.68 -0.04 -10.41
N ASN A 16 3.83 0.48 -9.99
CA ASN A 16 4.25 0.45 -8.59
C ASN A 16 3.45 1.46 -7.76
N LEU A 17 2.92 1.02 -6.62
CA LEU A 17 2.32 1.90 -5.63
C LEU A 17 3.42 2.70 -4.93
N THR A 18 3.44 4.02 -5.13
CA THR A 18 4.47 4.89 -4.57
C THR A 18 3.85 6.17 -4.02
N PRO A 19 4.07 6.50 -2.73
CA PRO A 19 3.67 7.78 -2.19
C PRO A 19 4.44 8.92 -2.86
N VAL A 20 3.73 9.98 -3.28
CA VAL A 20 4.34 11.17 -3.88
C VAL A 20 3.97 12.39 -3.03
N VAL A 21 4.98 13.17 -2.66
CA VAL A 21 4.82 14.38 -1.83
C VAL A 21 5.49 15.55 -2.53
N ARG A 22 4.83 16.71 -2.51
CA ARG A 22 5.43 17.96 -3.02
C ARG A 22 6.70 18.28 -2.24
N LYS A 23 7.77 18.60 -2.95
CA LYS A 23 9.08 18.89 -2.35
C LYS A 23 9.02 19.94 -1.26
N GLU A 24 8.30 21.04 -1.48
CA GLU A 24 8.16 22.12 -0.49
C GLU A 24 7.54 21.66 0.85
N ILE A 25 6.66 20.66 0.81
CA ILE A 25 6.00 20.11 2.00
C ILE A 25 6.96 19.17 2.71
N LEU A 26 7.67 18.34 1.95
CA LEU A 26 8.64 17.41 2.50
C LEU A 26 9.81 18.13 3.15
N ASP A 27 10.33 19.19 2.51
CA ASP A 27 11.44 19.99 3.04
C ASP A 27 11.05 20.66 4.38
N LYS A 28 9.79 21.05 4.57
CA LYS A 28 9.27 21.61 5.83
C LYS A 28 8.92 20.53 6.87
N ASN A 29 8.71 19.29 6.45
CA ASN A 29 8.22 18.20 7.30
C ASN A 29 8.96 16.89 6.95
N PRO A 30 10.27 16.79 7.22
CA PRO A 30 11.09 15.67 6.75
C PRO A 30 10.64 14.30 7.28
N LYS A 31 9.98 14.26 8.45
CA LYS A 31 9.40 13.03 9.03
C LYS A 31 8.34 12.37 8.15
N ILE A 32 7.75 13.10 7.21
CA ILE A 32 6.82 12.52 6.22
C ILE A 32 7.51 11.45 5.38
N ALA A 33 8.78 11.65 5.00
CA ALA A 33 9.53 10.63 4.26
C ALA A 33 9.65 9.33 5.07
N ASP A 34 10.03 9.41 6.34
CA ASP A 34 10.21 8.24 7.19
C ASP A 34 8.89 7.44 7.31
N ALA A 35 7.79 8.13 7.60
CA ALA A 35 6.47 7.52 7.72
C ALA A 35 6.00 6.86 6.41
N LEU A 36 6.11 7.59 5.29
CA LEU A 36 5.66 7.07 3.99
C LEU A 36 6.55 5.96 3.44
N ASN A 37 7.86 6.00 3.70
CA ASN A 37 8.78 4.93 3.33
C ASN A 37 8.51 3.66 4.14
N ALA A 38 8.24 3.80 5.45
CA ALA A 38 7.85 2.68 6.30
C ALA A 38 6.54 2.03 5.82
N LEU A 39 5.55 2.84 5.42
CA LEU A 39 4.32 2.37 4.80
C LEU A 39 4.59 1.67 3.45
N ALA A 40 5.33 2.32 2.55
CA ALA A 40 5.59 1.80 1.20
C ALA A 40 6.28 0.44 1.22
N ALA A 41 7.17 0.19 2.18
CA ALA A 41 7.83 -1.10 2.38
C ALA A 41 6.86 -2.25 2.70
N LYS A 42 5.62 -1.95 3.12
CA LYS A 42 4.57 -2.94 3.41
C LYS A 42 3.56 -3.13 2.28
N LEU A 43 3.55 -2.26 1.27
CA LEU A 43 2.60 -2.32 0.16
C LEU A 43 3.18 -3.18 -0.96
N ASN A 44 2.80 -4.46 -0.98
CA ASN A 44 3.09 -5.41 -2.05
C ASN A 44 1.79 -5.99 -2.63
N ASP A 45 1.90 -6.75 -3.72
CA ASP A 45 0.74 -7.30 -4.44
C ASP A 45 -0.19 -8.12 -3.54
N GLU A 46 0.38 -8.95 -2.66
CA GLU A 46 -0.39 -9.80 -1.75
C GLU A 46 -1.17 -8.97 -0.71
N ASN A 47 -0.50 -8.02 -0.09
CA ASN A 47 -1.10 -7.17 0.93
C ASN A 47 -2.21 -6.30 0.33
N ILE A 48 -1.95 -5.64 -0.81
CA ILE A 48 -2.95 -4.81 -1.47
C ILE A 48 -4.15 -5.64 -1.94
N ALA A 49 -3.94 -6.84 -2.49
CA ALA A 49 -5.02 -7.73 -2.88
C ALA A 49 -5.91 -8.10 -1.68
N LYS A 50 -5.31 -8.40 -0.52
CA LYS A 50 -6.05 -8.69 0.72
C LYS A 50 -6.83 -7.47 1.22
N LEU A 51 -6.21 -6.28 1.23
CA LEU A 51 -6.87 -5.05 1.66
C LEU A 51 -8.06 -4.71 0.76
N ASN A 52 -7.89 -4.80 -0.56
CA ASN A 52 -8.97 -4.57 -1.51
C ASN A 52 -10.09 -5.61 -1.34
N ALA A 53 -9.76 -6.89 -1.14
CA ALA A 53 -10.77 -7.91 -0.88
C ALA A 53 -11.57 -7.64 0.40
N SER A 54 -10.93 -7.16 1.47
CA SER A 54 -11.64 -6.79 2.71
C SER A 54 -12.66 -5.66 2.49
N VAL A 55 -12.43 -4.76 1.55
CA VAL A 55 -13.40 -3.71 1.18
C VAL A 55 -14.44 -4.27 0.21
N ASP A 56 -14.02 -4.86 -0.91
CA ASP A 56 -14.89 -5.22 -2.02
C ASP A 56 -15.74 -6.46 -1.76
N VAL A 57 -15.20 -7.43 -1.00
CA VAL A 57 -15.84 -8.71 -0.71
C VAL A 57 -16.40 -8.71 0.70
N ASP A 58 -15.58 -8.41 1.71
CA ASP A 58 -16.01 -8.46 3.12
C ASP A 58 -16.80 -7.22 3.56
N LYS A 59 -16.92 -6.21 2.67
CA LYS A 59 -17.71 -4.98 2.86
C LYS A 59 -17.32 -4.16 4.09
N LYS A 60 -16.05 -4.23 4.50
CA LYS A 60 -15.50 -3.34 5.52
C LYS A 60 -15.33 -1.92 4.97
N THR A 61 -15.35 -0.94 5.86
CA THR A 61 -15.05 0.44 5.45
C THR A 61 -13.56 0.58 5.15
N VAL A 62 -13.22 1.53 4.28
CA VAL A 62 -11.82 1.81 3.92
C VAL A 62 -11.04 2.25 5.16
N GLU A 63 -11.67 3.01 6.05
CA GLU A 63 -11.08 3.49 7.29
C GLU A 63 -10.72 2.33 8.24
N GLU A 64 -11.63 1.37 8.44
CA GLU A 64 -11.35 0.20 9.29
C GLU A 64 -10.19 -0.62 8.74
N VAL A 65 -10.18 -0.85 7.42
CA VAL A 65 -9.14 -1.65 6.75
C VAL A 65 -7.78 -0.94 6.81
N ALA A 66 -7.74 0.36 6.53
CA ALA A 66 -6.50 1.15 6.58
C ALA A 66 -5.96 1.25 8.01
N GLU A 67 -6.80 1.58 8.99
CA GLU A 67 -6.37 1.69 10.39
C GLU A 67 -5.89 0.33 10.94
N GLY A 68 -6.63 -0.74 10.64
CA GLY A 68 -6.25 -2.10 11.01
C GLY A 68 -4.91 -2.52 10.41
N PHE A 69 -4.67 -2.21 9.13
CA PHE A 69 -3.40 -2.49 8.45
C PHE A 69 -2.23 -1.74 9.09
N LEU A 70 -2.41 -0.45 9.39
CA LEU A 70 -1.37 0.37 10.00
C LEU A 70 -1.03 -0.14 11.41
N LYS A 71 -2.04 -0.42 12.25
CA LYS A 71 -1.85 -0.98 13.60
C LYS A 71 -1.15 -2.33 13.58
N ALA A 72 -1.60 -3.24 12.71
CA ALA A 72 -1.01 -4.59 12.60
C ALA A 72 0.46 -4.56 12.17
N ASN A 73 0.90 -3.50 11.49
CA ASN A 73 2.28 -3.31 11.07
C ASN A 73 3.09 -2.38 12.01
N GLY A 74 2.52 -1.94 13.13
CA GLY A 74 3.17 -1.03 14.07
C GLY A 74 3.49 0.34 13.48
N LEU A 75 2.71 0.77 12.48
CA LEU A 75 2.86 2.07 11.84
C LEU A 75 2.08 3.17 12.57
N ILE A 76 1.09 2.77 13.39
CA ILE A 76 0.35 3.58 14.36
C ILE A 76 0.00 2.73 15.59
#